data_AF-A0A9K3NEF0-F1
#
_entry.id   AF-A0A9K3NEF0-F1
#
_cell.length_a   1.000
_cell.length_b   1.000
_cell.length_c   1.000
_cell.angle_alpha   90.00
_cell.angle_beta   90.00
_cell.angle_gamma   90.00
#
_symmetry.space_group_name_H-M   'P 1'
#
loop_
_entity.id
_entity.type
_entity.pdbx_description
1 polymer ?
#
loop_
_entity_poly.entity_id
_entity_poly.type
_entity_poly.pdbx_seq_one_letter_code
_entity_poly.pdbx_strand_id
1 'polypeptide(L)'
;MMFEIRLSCYPICDGFVELRCLIMFFRCCIGCLCFEKLQLYISGCLILLDKVIILFCYLQEKDIFETYYRQHLGKRLLSNKSVSDEVERSLILKLKTECRYQFTSRFECMFTDMKTSEDTMKQLYEAMGPELGDGPTLVVSVLTTGSWPIKSTATCKLSSEIQTVYDEFTTYYLGTYSGRKPTWQTNMGSIDIKATFGTGQEHELHVSTYQMCVLMLFNSVDRLSYREIEQATEIPILNLKQCFAVLSLH
;
A
#
# COMPACT_ATOMS: atom_id res chain seq x y z
N MET A 1 24.31 18.58 -34.17
CA MET A 1 22.88 18.78 -33.88
C MET A 1 22.73 18.67 -32.38
N MET A 2 22.75 19.81 -31.71
CA MET A 2 22.87 19.97 -30.25
C MET A 2 21.45 20.24 -29.74
N PHE A 3 20.90 19.37 -28.90
CA PHE A 3 19.62 19.62 -28.23
C PHE A 3 19.91 20.20 -26.85
N GLU A 4 19.72 21.52 -26.72
CA GLU A 4 19.71 22.27 -25.48
C GLU A 4 18.31 22.14 -24.86
N ILE A 5 18.18 21.37 -23.77
CA ILE A 5 16.96 21.39 -22.94
C ILE A 5 17.14 22.53 -21.93
N ARG A 6 16.57 23.70 -22.23
CA ARG A 6 16.40 24.78 -21.26
C ARG A 6 15.24 24.46 -20.33
N LEU A 7 15.54 24.04 -19.10
CA LEU A 7 14.62 24.15 -17.98
C LEU A 7 14.91 25.46 -17.26
N SER A 8 14.01 26.43 -17.40
CA SER A 8 14.06 27.69 -16.67
C SER A 8 13.60 27.47 -15.23
N CYS A 9 14.55 27.42 -14.29
CA CYS A 9 14.29 27.64 -12.87
C CYS A 9 15.15 28.82 -12.40
N TYR A 10 14.51 29.94 -12.08
CA TYR A 10 15.12 31.05 -11.33
C TYR A 10 15.25 30.69 -9.83
N PRO A 11 16.16 31.33 -9.09
CA PRO A 11 17.08 30.65 -8.18
C PRO A 11 16.63 30.71 -6.73
N ILE A 12 17.07 29.72 -5.93
CA ILE A 12 17.53 29.86 -4.54
C ILE A 12 18.22 28.53 -4.15
N CYS A 13 19.51 28.67 -3.81
CA CYS A 13 20.39 27.84 -2.99
C CYS A 13 20.97 26.50 -3.49
N ASP A 14 22.31 26.54 -3.53
CA ASP A 14 23.34 25.53 -3.71
C ASP A 14 23.15 24.19 -2.96
N GLY A 15 23.60 23.11 -3.61
CA GLY A 15 23.87 21.78 -3.00
C GLY A 15 22.78 20.71 -3.17
N PHE A 16 21.52 21.07 -3.43
CA PHE A 16 20.37 20.14 -3.38
C PHE A 16 19.87 19.63 -4.75
N VAL A 17 20.54 20.01 -5.84
CA VAL A 17 20.03 19.85 -7.22
C VAL A 17 20.27 18.43 -7.77
N GLU A 18 21.38 17.78 -7.42
CA GLU A 18 21.66 16.41 -7.90
C GLU A 18 20.64 15.39 -7.38
N LEU A 19 20.27 15.48 -6.09
CA LEU A 19 19.35 14.54 -5.46
C LEU A 19 17.92 14.68 -6.00
N ARG A 20 17.43 15.90 -6.27
CA ARG A 20 16.09 16.12 -6.83
C ARG A 20 15.98 15.69 -8.30
N CYS A 21 17.01 15.92 -9.10
CA CYS A 21 17.04 15.47 -10.49
C CYS A 21 17.11 13.94 -10.57
N LEU A 22 17.89 13.29 -9.69
CA LEU A 22 17.93 11.82 -9.61
C LEU A 22 16.61 11.25 -9.10
N ILE A 23 16.00 11.84 -8.05
CA ILE A 23 14.69 11.42 -7.55
C ILE A 23 13.62 11.60 -8.64
N MET A 24 13.66 12.65 -9.45
CA MET A 24 12.74 12.81 -10.60
C MET A 24 13.00 11.77 -11.69
N PHE A 25 14.26 11.44 -11.99
CA PHE A 25 14.62 10.38 -12.94
C PHE A 25 14.16 9.01 -12.45
N PHE A 26 14.42 8.68 -11.18
CA PHE A 26 13.94 7.45 -10.54
C PHE A 26 12.42 7.43 -10.42
N ARG A 27 11.77 8.56 -10.14
CA ARG A 27 10.30 8.67 -10.15
C ARG A 27 9.73 8.46 -11.55
N CYS A 28 10.46 8.83 -12.61
CA CYS A 28 10.11 8.52 -13.99
C CYS A 28 10.31 7.02 -14.30
N CYS A 29 11.42 6.40 -13.91
CA CYS A 29 11.65 4.96 -14.07
C CYS A 29 10.69 4.10 -13.23
N ILE A 30 10.38 4.53 -11.99
CA ILE A 30 9.39 3.90 -11.11
C ILE A 30 7.96 4.12 -11.66
N GLY A 31 7.69 5.26 -12.30
CA GLY A 31 6.42 5.54 -12.98
C GLY A 31 6.25 4.77 -14.30
N CYS A 32 7.35 4.47 -14.98
CA CYS A 32 7.40 3.60 -16.16
C CYS A 32 6.98 2.15 -15.83
N LEU A 33 7.19 1.67 -14.59
CA LEU A 33 6.64 0.41 -14.08
C LEU A 33 5.11 0.46 -13.83
N CYS A 34 4.35 1.36 -14.47
CA CYS A 34 2.92 1.56 -14.18
C CYS A 34 2.01 1.67 -15.42
N PHE A 35 2.42 1.22 -16.62
CA PHE A 35 1.62 1.40 -17.84
C PHE A 35 1.41 0.10 -18.65
N GLU A 36 0.14 -0.19 -18.99
CA GLU A 36 -0.32 -1.33 -19.79
C GLU A 36 0.14 -1.24 -21.26
N LYS A 37 1.10 -2.11 -21.64
CA LYS A 37 1.32 -2.70 -22.98
C LYS A 37 2.50 -3.68 -22.89
N LEU A 38 2.20 -4.93 -22.52
CA LEU A 38 3.04 -5.77 -21.67
C LEU A 38 3.69 -6.95 -22.42
N GLN A 39 4.66 -6.70 -23.32
CA GLN A 39 5.65 -7.75 -23.67
C GLN A 39 6.90 -7.16 -24.32
N LEU A 40 6.74 -6.28 -25.31
CA LEU A 40 7.85 -5.49 -25.88
C LEU A 40 8.46 -4.52 -24.86
N TYR A 41 7.67 -4.06 -23.89
CA TYR A 41 8.11 -3.17 -22.83
C TYR A 41 8.99 -3.86 -21.79
N ILE A 42 8.78 -5.15 -21.50
CA ILE A 42 9.52 -5.88 -20.45
C ILE A 42 11.00 -6.03 -20.81
N SER A 43 11.30 -6.39 -22.06
CA SER A 43 12.69 -6.46 -22.56
C SER A 43 13.37 -5.08 -22.55
N GLY A 44 12.64 -4.02 -22.93
CA GLY A 44 13.12 -2.64 -22.82
C GLY A 44 13.36 -2.19 -21.38
N CYS A 45 12.51 -2.62 -20.44
CA CYS A 45 12.68 -2.35 -19.01
C CYS A 45 13.95 -3.00 -18.46
N LEU A 46 14.25 -4.25 -18.82
CA LEU A 46 15.47 -4.92 -18.34
C LEU A 46 16.76 -4.18 -18.77
N ILE A 47 16.80 -3.67 -20.01
CA ILE A 47 17.91 -2.84 -20.50
C ILE A 47 17.98 -1.50 -19.76
N LEU A 48 16.82 -0.93 -19.41
CA LEU A 48 16.75 0.29 -18.59
C LEU A 48 17.27 0.03 -17.17
N LEU A 49 16.99 -1.14 -16.58
CA LEU A 49 17.50 -1.50 -15.25
C LEU A 49 19.03 -1.49 -15.21
N ASP A 50 19.71 -1.99 -16.25
CA ASP A 50 21.18 -1.97 -16.30
C ASP A 50 21.73 -0.53 -16.26
N LYS A 51 21.12 0.38 -17.01
CA LYS A 51 21.49 1.81 -16.98
C LYS A 51 21.21 2.46 -15.63
N VAL A 52 20.08 2.11 -15.03
CA VAL A 52 19.68 2.58 -13.70
C VAL A 52 20.68 2.11 -12.63
N ILE A 53 21.14 0.86 -12.74
CA ILE A 53 22.14 0.29 -11.84
C ILE A 53 23.48 1.02 -11.99
N ILE A 54 23.92 1.31 -13.21
CA ILE A 54 25.14 2.12 -13.43
C ILE A 54 25.03 3.48 -12.74
N LEU A 55 23.90 4.18 -12.89
CA LEU A 55 23.67 5.47 -12.21
C LEU A 55 23.67 5.31 -10.68
N PHE A 56 23.07 4.23 -10.17
CA PHE A 56 23.05 3.90 -8.76
C PHE A 56 24.46 3.67 -8.19
N CYS A 57 25.41 3.10 -8.96
CA CYS A 57 26.80 2.94 -8.52
C CYS A 57 27.46 4.29 -8.19
N TYR A 58 27.13 5.35 -8.93
CA TYR A 58 27.62 6.71 -8.71
C TYR A 58 26.92 7.44 -7.56
N LEU A 59 25.79 6.93 -7.05
CA LEU A 59 25.07 7.55 -5.95
C LEU A 59 25.86 7.39 -4.63
N GLN A 60 26.13 8.51 -3.97
CA GLN A 60 26.79 8.51 -2.66
C GLN A 60 25.81 8.15 -1.52
N GLU A 61 24.62 8.75 -1.52
CA GLU A 61 23.59 8.61 -0.48
C GLU A 61 22.67 7.41 -0.72
N LYS A 62 23.23 6.19 -0.64
CA LYS A 62 22.49 4.94 -0.92
C LYS A 62 21.39 4.63 0.10
N ASP A 63 21.51 5.10 1.34
CA ASP A 63 20.53 4.95 2.42
C ASP A 63 19.25 5.76 2.20
N ILE A 64 19.38 6.98 1.66
CA ILE A 64 18.23 7.80 1.25
C ILE A 64 17.49 7.12 0.09
N PHE A 65 18.22 6.57 -0.88
CA PHE A 65 17.63 5.77 -1.94
C PHE A 65 16.91 4.54 -1.39
N GLU A 66 17.51 3.80 -0.47
CA GLU A 66 16.88 2.63 0.17
C GLU A 66 15.55 3.01 0.80
N THR A 67 15.52 4.09 1.58
CA THR A 67 14.30 4.57 2.23
C THR A 67 13.22 4.95 1.22
N TYR A 68 13.59 5.67 0.16
CA TYR A 68 12.64 6.09 -0.88
C TYR A 68 12.12 4.91 -1.69
N TYR A 69 13.01 4.03 -2.14
CA TYR A 69 12.63 2.83 -2.89
C TYR A 69 11.74 1.91 -2.05
N ARG A 70 12.04 1.72 -0.75
CA ARG A 70 11.20 0.97 0.20
C ARG A 70 9.79 1.51 0.27
N GLN A 71 9.65 2.83 0.42
CA GLN A 71 8.36 3.52 0.46
C GLN A 71 7.53 3.27 -0.80
N HIS A 72 8.16 3.36 -1.96
CA HIS A 72 7.48 3.20 -3.24
C HIS A 72 7.16 1.73 -3.56
N LEU A 73 8.08 0.81 -3.30
CA LEU A 73 7.86 -0.62 -3.46
C LEU A 73 6.69 -1.09 -2.57
N GLY A 74 6.67 -0.68 -1.30
CA GLY A 74 5.63 -1.09 -0.36
C GLY A 74 4.23 -0.65 -0.80
N LYS A 75 4.10 0.58 -1.33
CA LYS A 75 2.83 1.06 -1.89
C LYS A 75 2.38 0.26 -3.11
N ARG A 76 3.30 -0.10 -4.02
CA ARG A 76 2.95 -0.88 -5.22
C ARG A 76 2.51 -2.30 -4.87
N LEU A 77 3.25 -2.96 -3.97
CA LEU A 77 2.91 -4.31 -3.51
C LEU A 77 1.53 -4.36 -2.83
N LEU A 78 1.28 -3.45 -1.87
CA LEU A 78 0.00 -3.46 -1.13
C LEU A 78 -1.21 -3.00 -1.95
N SER A 79 -1.00 -2.23 -3.01
CA SER A 79 -2.09 -1.83 -3.91
C SER A 79 -2.27 -2.75 -5.12
N ASN A 80 -1.46 -3.81 -5.22
CA ASN A 80 -1.40 -4.71 -6.37
C ASN A 80 -1.25 -3.97 -7.72
N LYS A 81 -0.46 -2.89 -7.72
CA LYS A 81 -0.19 -2.03 -8.90
C LYS A 81 1.19 -2.28 -9.51
N SER A 82 1.83 -3.42 -9.22
CA SER A 82 3.10 -3.77 -9.87
C SER A 82 2.84 -4.21 -11.32
N VAL A 83 3.60 -3.64 -12.26
CA VAL A 83 3.55 -4.07 -13.68
C VAL A 83 4.08 -5.49 -13.87
N SER A 84 5.11 -5.86 -13.11
CA SER A 84 5.67 -7.22 -13.11
C SER A 84 6.54 -7.43 -11.88
N ASP A 85 6.19 -8.44 -11.10
CA ASP A 85 7.00 -8.89 -9.97
C ASP A 85 8.38 -9.39 -10.41
N GLU A 86 8.50 -9.94 -11.61
CA GLU A 86 9.76 -10.44 -12.16
C GLU A 86 10.75 -9.28 -12.40
N VAL A 87 10.26 -8.16 -12.93
CA VAL A 87 11.07 -6.96 -13.16
C VAL A 87 11.54 -6.34 -11.84
N GLU A 88 10.66 -6.25 -10.83
CA GLU A 88 11.00 -5.75 -9.50
C GLU A 88 12.06 -6.65 -8.82
N ARG A 89 11.86 -7.97 -8.86
CA ARG A 89 12.83 -8.94 -8.32
C ARG A 89 14.18 -8.87 -9.03
N SER A 90 14.18 -8.67 -10.36
CA SER A 90 15.39 -8.48 -11.15
C SER A 90 16.16 -7.22 -10.74
N LEU A 91 15.47 -6.10 -10.52
CA LEU A 91 16.09 -4.87 -10.02
C LEU A 91 16.70 -5.09 -8.63
N ILE A 92 15.98 -5.74 -7.71
CA ILE A 92 16.49 -6.04 -6.37
C ILE A 92 17.72 -6.94 -6.44
N LEU A 93 17.73 -7.95 -7.32
CA LEU A 93 18.88 -8.82 -7.51
C LEU A 93 20.11 -8.05 -8.00
N LYS A 94 19.93 -7.13 -8.96
CA LYS A 94 21.03 -6.28 -9.44
C LYS A 94 21.53 -5.32 -8.36
N LEU A 95 20.63 -4.71 -7.57
CA LEU A 95 21.01 -3.90 -6.41
C LEU A 95 21.79 -4.70 -5.37
N LYS A 96 21.45 -5.97 -5.17
CA LYS A 96 22.14 -6.90 -4.27
C LYS A 96 23.56 -7.23 -4.74
N THR A 97 23.80 -7.26 -6.04
CA THR A 97 25.14 -7.45 -6.61
C THR A 97 26.04 -6.24 -6.36
N GLU A 98 25.50 -5.03 -6.50
CA GLU A 98 26.25 -3.78 -6.31
C GLU A 98 26.43 -3.38 -4.83
N CYS A 99 25.52 -3.83 -3.96
CA CYS A 99 25.52 -3.49 -2.54
C CYS A 99 25.87 -4.67 -1.63
N ARG A 100 26.00 -4.38 -0.33
CA ARG A 100 26.05 -5.43 0.70
C ARG A 100 24.68 -6.08 0.84
N TYR A 101 24.66 -7.38 1.19
CA TYR A 101 23.44 -8.18 1.42
C TYR A 101 22.37 -7.48 2.29
N GLN A 102 22.78 -6.73 3.32
CA GLN A 102 21.87 -6.03 4.22
C GLN A 102 21.02 -4.95 3.53
N PHE A 103 21.49 -4.39 2.41
CA PHE A 103 20.81 -3.32 1.68
C PHE A 103 19.45 -3.75 1.12
N THR A 104 19.39 -4.95 0.53
CA THR A 104 18.18 -5.45 -0.13
C THR A 104 17.31 -6.32 0.77
N SER A 105 17.83 -6.72 1.95
CA SER A 105 17.16 -7.63 2.88
C SER A 105 15.70 -7.26 3.19
N ARG A 106 15.41 -5.97 3.37
CA ARG A 106 14.03 -5.48 3.64
C ARG A 106 13.12 -5.63 2.43
N PHE A 107 13.62 -5.36 1.23
CA PHE A 107 12.85 -5.53 -0.01
C PHE A 107 12.53 -7.00 -0.28
N GLU A 108 13.52 -7.87 -0.08
CA GLU A 108 13.35 -9.32 -0.19
C GLU A 108 12.30 -9.83 0.81
N CYS A 109 12.36 -9.37 2.06
CA CYS A 109 11.36 -9.66 3.08
C CYS A 109 9.95 -9.21 2.68
N MET A 110 9.80 -8.05 2.03
CA MET A 110 8.50 -7.57 1.58
C MET A 110 7.86 -8.52 0.54
N PHE A 111 8.65 -9.07 -0.38
CA PHE A 111 8.14 -10.07 -1.33
C PHE A 111 7.79 -11.40 -0.65
N THR A 112 8.60 -11.83 0.33
CA THR A 112 8.28 -13.01 1.13
C THR A 112 6.96 -12.82 1.87
N ASP A 113 6.77 -11.67 2.51
CA ASP A 113 5.55 -11.35 3.27
C ASP A 113 4.30 -11.40 2.38
N MET A 114 4.37 -10.86 1.14
CA MET A 114 3.24 -10.94 0.19
C MET A 114 2.87 -12.39 -0.10
N LYS A 115 3.84 -13.23 -0.48
CA LYS A 115 3.61 -14.64 -0.77
C LYS A 115 3.07 -15.40 0.44
N THR A 116 3.69 -15.21 1.61
CA THR A 116 3.23 -15.89 2.82
C THR A 116 1.83 -15.45 3.23
N SER A 117 1.46 -14.19 2.98
CA SER A 117 0.11 -13.69 3.27
C SER A 117 -0.93 -14.37 2.38
N GLU A 118 -0.65 -14.49 1.08
CA GLU A 118 -1.51 -15.22 0.14
C GLU A 118 -1.69 -16.68 0.57
N ASP A 119 -0.58 -17.36 0.92
CA ASP A 119 -0.60 -18.74 1.40
C ASP A 119 -1.41 -18.87 2.71
N THR A 120 -1.26 -17.94 3.66
CA THR A 120 -2.02 -17.91 4.91
C THR A 120 -3.51 -17.71 4.66
N MET A 121 -3.89 -16.79 3.76
CA MET A 121 -5.29 -16.55 3.42
C MET A 121 -5.93 -17.77 2.75
N LYS A 122 -5.20 -18.43 1.84
CA LYS A 122 -5.65 -19.67 1.22
C LYS A 122 -5.90 -20.76 2.26
N GLN A 123 -4.95 -20.97 3.18
CA GLN A 123 -5.09 -21.97 4.24
C GLN A 123 -6.24 -21.67 5.21
N LEU A 124 -6.49 -20.38 5.51
CA LEU A 124 -7.64 -19.97 6.31
C LEU A 124 -8.95 -20.40 5.64
N TYR A 125 -9.14 -20.06 4.37
CA TYR A 125 -10.36 -20.39 3.64
C TYR A 125 -10.53 -21.90 3.43
N GLU A 126 -9.44 -22.64 3.23
CA GLU A 126 -9.46 -24.11 3.21
C GLU A 126 -9.88 -24.70 4.56
N ALA A 127 -9.47 -24.09 5.67
CA ALA A 127 -9.80 -24.55 7.02
C ALA A 127 -11.23 -24.21 7.44
N MET A 128 -11.78 -23.08 7.01
CA MET A 128 -13.14 -22.65 7.36
C MET A 128 -14.25 -23.36 6.55
N GLY A 129 -13.92 -23.96 5.41
CA GLY A 129 -14.88 -24.70 4.58
C GLY A 129 -15.92 -23.82 3.86
N PRO A 130 -16.86 -24.41 3.10
CA PRO A 130 -17.81 -23.68 2.25
C PRO A 130 -18.99 -23.01 2.98
N GLU A 131 -19.03 -23.00 4.31
CA GLU A 131 -20.17 -22.45 5.09
C GLU A 131 -20.18 -20.91 5.20
N LEU A 132 -19.18 -20.20 4.65
CA LEU A 132 -19.05 -18.72 4.67
C LEU A 132 -19.87 -18.00 3.57
N GLY A 133 -21.09 -18.45 3.30
CA GLY A 133 -21.90 -17.91 2.19
C GLY A 133 -22.45 -16.49 2.40
N ASP A 134 -22.54 -16.01 3.64
CA ASP A 134 -23.37 -14.83 3.98
C ASP A 134 -22.59 -13.64 4.60
N GLY A 135 -21.28 -13.79 4.83
CA GLY A 135 -20.43 -12.78 5.49
C GLY A 135 -19.56 -11.95 4.54
N PRO A 136 -18.97 -10.83 5.03
CA PRO A 136 -18.02 -10.04 4.24
C PRO A 136 -16.76 -10.86 3.94
N THR A 137 -16.26 -10.76 2.70
CA THR A 137 -15.00 -11.42 2.31
C THR A 137 -13.81 -10.59 2.81
N LEU A 138 -12.93 -11.21 3.59
CA LEU A 138 -11.74 -10.58 4.17
C LEU A 138 -10.48 -11.03 3.46
N VAL A 139 -9.63 -10.08 3.06
CA VAL A 139 -8.28 -10.37 2.56
C VAL A 139 -7.27 -9.64 3.44
N VAL A 140 -6.32 -10.38 4.01
CA VAL A 140 -5.31 -9.83 4.94
C VAL A 140 -3.91 -10.01 4.39
N SER A 141 -3.12 -8.94 4.43
CA SER A 141 -1.67 -8.98 4.22
C SER A 141 -0.95 -8.83 5.55
N VAL A 142 -0.17 -9.85 5.92
CA VAL A 142 0.60 -9.90 7.16
C VAL A 142 2.03 -9.47 6.87
N LEU A 143 2.47 -8.41 7.56
CA LEU A 143 3.68 -7.67 7.21
C LEU A 143 4.70 -7.72 8.35
N THR A 144 5.97 -7.99 8.02
CA THR A 144 7.06 -8.04 8.99
C THR A 144 7.46 -6.63 9.44
N THR A 145 7.41 -6.39 10.75
CA THR A 145 7.76 -5.09 11.34
C THR A 145 9.22 -4.71 11.02
N GLY A 146 9.44 -3.47 10.59
CA GLY A 146 10.77 -2.95 10.25
C GLY A 146 11.17 -3.13 8.78
N SER A 147 10.62 -4.13 8.08
CA SER A 147 10.80 -4.27 6.63
C SER A 147 9.93 -3.28 5.85
N TRP A 148 8.70 -3.07 6.31
CA TRP A 148 7.74 -2.19 5.63
C TRP A 148 7.85 -0.73 6.08
N PRO A 149 7.59 0.24 5.19
CA PRO A 149 7.62 1.68 5.47
C PRO A 149 6.32 2.15 6.15
N ILE A 150 5.81 1.40 7.12
CA ILE A 150 4.51 1.63 7.75
C ILE A 150 4.72 2.34 9.08
N LYS A 151 3.98 3.42 9.29
CA LYS A 151 3.91 4.12 10.57
C LYS A 151 2.73 3.55 11.34
N SER A 152 2.98 3.11 12.56
CA SER A 152 1.91 2.69 13.46
C SER A 152 0.96 3.85 13.71
N THR A 153 -0.33 3.61 13.51
CA THR A 153 -1.41 4.54 13.81
C THR A 153 -2.43 3.88 14.73
N ALA A 154 -3.13 4.68 15.53
CA ALA A 154 -4.22 4.19 16.34
C ALA A 154 -5.29 3.51 15.46
N THR A 155 -5.79 2.36 15.94
CA THR A 155 -6.88 1.63 15.29
C THR A 155 -8.20 2.34 15.57
N CYS A 156 -9.02 2.52 14.54
CA CYS A 156 -10.41 2.92 14.70
C CYS A 156 -11.28 1.75 15.22
N LYS A 157 -12.47 2.09 15.72
CA LYS A 157 -13.53 1.13 16.02
C LYS A 157 -14.19 0.68 14.71
N LEU A 158 -14.17 -0.64 14.47
CA LEU A 158 -14.79 -1.26 13.30
C LEU A 158 -16.29 -1.49 13.52
N SER A 159 -17.06 -1.63 12.44
CA SER A 159 -18.46 -2.04 12.53
C SER A 159 -18.57 -3.51 12.95
N SER A 160 -19.73 -3.92 13.49
CA SER A 160 -19.98 -5.28 13.97
C SER A 160 -19.66 -6.36 12.94
N GLU A 161 -20.04 -6.11 11.69
CA GLU A 161 -19.90 -7.06 10.59
C GLU A 161 -18.42 -7.32 10.27
N ILE A 162 -17.62 -6.26 10.27
CA ILE A 162 -16.18 -6.34 10.00
C ILE A 162 -15.41 -6.85 11.22
N GLN A 163 -15.88 -6.52 12.42
CA GLN A 163 -15.27 -6.99 13.67
C GLN A 163 -15.31 -8.53 13.76
N THR A 164 -16.41 -9.17 13.33
CA THR A 164 -16.53 -10.64 13.31
C THR A 164 -15.42 -11.29 12.48
N VAL A 165 -15.27 -10.89 11.21
CA VAL A 165 -14.23 -11.48 10.33
C VAL A 165 -12.81 -11.11 10.77
N TYR A 166 -12.64 -9.94 11.38
CA TYR A 166 -11.38 -9.52 11.99
C TYR A 166 -10.98 -10.45 13.15
N ASP A 167 -11.91 -10.80 14.03
CA ASP A 167 -11.66 -11.64 15.20
C ASP A 167 -11.46 -13.11 14.80
N GLU A 168 -12.20 -13.59 13.80
CA GLU A 168 -12.00 -14.91 13.19
C GLU A 168 -10.59 -15.07 12.63
N PHE A 169 -10.14 -14.10 11.80
CA PHE A 169 -8.78 -14.11 11.28
C PHE A 169 -7.74 -14.04 12.42
N THR A 170 -7.95 -13.16 13.40
CA THR A 170 -7.02 -13.00 14.52
C THR A 170 -6.88 -14.31 15.31
N THR A 171 -7.99 -14.99 15.57
CA THR A 171 -8.04 -16.27 16.28
C THR A 171 -7.30 -17.35 15.49
N TYR A 172 -7.60 -17.48 14.20
CA TYR A 172 -6.88 -18.41 13.32
C TYR A 172 -5.38 -18.14 13.30
N TYR A 173 -4.98 -16.88 13.10
CA TYR A 173 -3.58 -16.49 12.97
C TYR A 173 -2.80 -16.77 14.25
N LEU A 174 -3.35 -16.45 15.43
CA LEU A 174 -2.72 -16.72 16.72
C LEU A 174 -2.66 -18.21 17.06
N GLY A 175 -3.63 -19.00 16.60
CA GLY A 175 -3.62 -20.46 16.72
C GLY A 175 -2.52 -21.12 15.88
N THR A 176 -2.31 -20.62 14.65
CA THR A 176 -1.29 -21.15 13.72
C THR A 176 0.13 -20.64 14.07
N TYR A 177 0.27 -19.38 14.46
CA TYR A 177 1.57 -18.73 14.69
C TYR A 177 1.72 -18.31 16.15
N SER A 178 2.15 -19.25 17.00
CA SER A 178 2.36 -19.01 18.43
C SER A 178 3.45 -17.95 18.70
N GLY A 179 3.24 -17.15 19.76
CA GLY A 179 4.19 -16.12 20.20
C GLY A 179 4.18 -14.82 19.39
N ARG A 180 3.34 -14.69 18.35
CA ARG A 180 3.16 -13.44 17.60
C ARG A 180 2.04 -12.59 18.18
N LYS A 181 2.14 -11.27 18.03
CA LYS A 181 1.10 -10.29 18.39
C LYS A 181 0.88 -9.35 17.21
N PRO A 182 -0.11 -9.62 16.33
CA PRO A 182 -0.36 -8.76 15.18
C PRO A 182 -0.85 -7.38 15.66
N THR A 183 -0.42 -6.32 14.96
CA THR A 183 -0.92 -4.96 15.15
C THR A 183 -1.58 -4.52 13.86
N TRP A 184 -2.90 -4.39 13.88
CA TRP A 184 -3.69 -4.06 12.69
C TRP A 184 -3.51 -2.60 12.27
N GLN A 185 -3.53 -2.36 10.95
CA GLN A 185 -3.34 -1.04 10.34
C GLN A 185 -4.60 -0.64 9.56
N THR A 186 -5.64 -0.20 10.28
CA THR A 186 -6.94 0.13 9.67
C THR A 186 -6.89 1.35 8.75
N ASN A 187 -5.87 2.21 8.87
CA ASN A 187 -5.63 3.32 7.96
C ASN A 187 -5.21 2.89 6.54
N MET A 188 -4.76 1.65 6.35
CA MET A 188 -4.26 1.14 5.07
C MET A 188 -5.26 0.24 4.35
N GLY A 189 -6.40 -0.06 4.98
CA GLY A 189 -7.42 -0.94 4.41
C GLY A 189 -8.36 -0.22 3.43
N SER A 190 -8.93 -1.02 2.54
CA SER A 190 -9.98 -0.66 1.61
C SER A 190 -11.06 -1.72 1.60
N ILE A 191 -12.28 -1.35 1.23
CA ILE A 191 -13.44 -2.22 1.21
C ILE A 191 -14.41 -1.80 0.12
N ASP A 192 -15.03 -2.79 -0.51
CA ASP A 192 -16.15 -2.60 -1.41
C ASP A 192 -17.45 -2.80 -0.62
N ILE A 193 -18.31 -1.77 -0.61
CA ILE A 193 -19.60 -1.81 0.06
C ILE A 193 -20.73 -1.61 -0.95
N LYS A 194 -21.84 -2.30 -0.74
CA LYS A 194 -23.08 -2.06 -1.47
C LYS A 194 -23.92 -1.05 -0.72
N ALA A 195 -24.24 0.05 -1.37
CA ALA A 195 -25.05 1.12 -0.82
C ALA A 195 -26.36 1.22 -1.61
N THR A 196 -27.49 1.24 -0.90
CA THR A 196 -28.82 1.38 -1.49
C THR A 196 -29.35 2.78 -1.24
N PHE A 197 -29.63 3.52 -2.30
CA PHE A 197 -30.10 4.91 -2.21
C PHE A 197 -31.55 5.04 -2.71
N GLY A 198 -32.32 5.89 -2.03
CA GLY A 198 -33.66 6.32 -2.47
C GLY A 198 -34.61 5.15 -2.77
N THR A 199 -35.08 5.05 -4.01
CA THR A 199 -36.08 4.07 -4.47
C THR A 199 -35.54 2.64 -4.66
N GLY A 200 -34.44 2.28 -3.97
CA GLY A 200 -33.85 0.95 -4.04
C GLY A 200 -32.74 0.78 -5.08
N GLN A 201 -32.13 1.87 -5.56
CA GLN A 201 -31.01 1.78 -6.49
C GLN A 201 -29.74 1.35 -5.72
N GLU A 202 -29.15 0.22 -6.12
CA GLU A 202 -27.91 -0.29 -5.55
C GLU A 202 -26.69 0.26 -6.29
N HIS A 203 -25.68 0.65 -5.52
CA HIS A 203 -24.39 1.11 -6.00
C HIS A 203 -23.27 0.40 -5.24
N GLU A 204 -22.21 0.02 -5.95
CA GLU A 204 -20.99 -0.48 -5.33
C GLU A 204 -20.00 0.68 -5.14
N LEU A 205 -19.52 0.85 -3.91
CA LEU A 205 -18.59 1.90 -3.53
C LEU A 205 -17.27 1.26 -3.06
N HIS A 206 -16.18 1.60 -3.75
CA HIS A 206 -14.83 1.29 -3.27
C HIS A 206 -14.35 2.41 -2.34
N VAL A 207 -14.22 2.13 -1.06
CA VAL A 207 -13.90 3.12 -0.02
C VAL A 207 -12.77 2.64 0.90
N SER A 208 -12.11 3.57 1.57
CA SER A 208 -11.19 3.23 2.67
C SER A 208 -11.94 2.66 3.87
N THR A 209 -11.26 1.89 4.72
CA THR A 209 -11.83 1.38 5.98
C THR A 209 -12.42 2.50 6.85
N TYR A 210 -11.73 3.64 6.94
CA TYR A 210 -12.24 4.80 7.69
C TYR A 210 -13.53 5.38 7.10
N GLN A 211 -13.63 5.48 5.78
CA GLN A 211 -14.86 5.93 5.13
C GLN A 211 -16.00 4.94 5.36
N MET A 212 -15.73 3.63 5.30
CA MET A 212 -16.72 2.61 5.64
C MET A 212 -17.21 2.76 7.08
N CYS A 213 -16.30 2.92 8.06
CA CYS A 213 -16.69 3.12 9.47
C CYS A 213 -17.64 4.31 9.64
N VAL A 214 -17.42 5.40 8.89
CA VAL A 214 -18.32 6.57 8.91
C VAL A 214 -19.65 6.26 8.23
N LEU A 215 -19.64 5.67 7.04
CA LEU A 215 -20.84 5.36 6.26
C LEU A 215 -21.78 4.39 6.98
N MET A 216 -21.24 3.38 7.66
CA MET A 216 -22.03 2.39 8.40
C MET A 216 -22.84 2.99 9.55
N LEU A 217 -22.43 4.13 10.11
CA LEU A 217 -23.21 4.81 11.16
C LEU A 217 -24.56 5.31 10.66
N PHE A 218 -24.66 5.65 9.37
CA PHE A 218 -25.87 6.21 8.78
C PHE A 218 -26.95 5.16 8.48
N ASN A 219 -26.66 3.87 8.66
CA ASN A 219 -27.68 2.82 8.58
C ASN A 219 -28.69 2.87 9.73
N SER A 220 -28.34 3.52 10.86
CA SER A 220 -29.21 3.64 12.03
C SER A 220 -29.70 5.07 12.30
N VAL A 221 -29.00 6.09 11.77
CA VAL A 221 -29.26 7.50 12.08
C VAL A 221 -29.03 8.38 10.84
N ASP A 222 -29.99 9.24 10.49
CA ASP A 222 -29.88 10.10 9.29
C ASP A 222 -28.92 11.29 9.44
N ARG A 223 -28.64 11.71 10.68
CA ARG A 223 -27.85 12.91 10.99
C ARG A 223 -26.97 12.69 12.19
N LEU A 224 -25.68 12.98 12.03
CA LEU A 224 -24.69 12.91 13.08
C LEU A 224 -23.79 14.15 13.00
N SER A 225 -23.44 14.71 14.15
CA SER A 225 -22.42 15.74 14.26
C SER A 225 -21.03 15.15 14.10
N TYR A 226 -20.06 15.98 13.71
CA TYR A 226 -18.65 15.58 13.60
C TYR A 226 -18.13 14.92 14.89
N ARG A 227 -18.52 15.44 16.05
CA ARG A 227 -18.08 14.95 17.36
C ARG A 227 -18.67 13.57 17.68
N GLU A 228 -19.91 13.33 17.32
CA GLU A 228 -20.54 12.00 17.49
C GLU A 228 -19.86 10.96 16.61
N ILE A 229 -19.52 11.31 15.36
CA ILE A 229 -18.80 10.42 14.45
C ILE A 229 -17.39 10.13 14.96
N GLU A 230 -16.66 11.15 15.43
CA GLU A 230 -15.34 10.99 16.05
C GLU A 230 -15.38 10.03 17.25
N GLN A 231 -16.36 10.20 18.14
CA GLN A 231 -16.51 9.35 19.32
C GLN A 231 -16.95 7.93 18.98
N ALA A 232 -17.83 7.76 17.98
CA ALA A 232 -18.32 6.45 17.58
C ALA A 232 -17.27 5.62 16.84
N THR A 233 -16.41 6.27 16.04
CA THR A 233 -15.41 5.59 15.19
C THR A 233 -14.02 5.57 15.78
N GLU A 234 -13.68 6.48 16.70
CA GLU A 234 -12.33 6.67 17.24
C GLU A 234 -11.25 6.87 16.15
N ILE A 235 -11.64 7.37 14.96
CA ILE A 235 -10.70 7.69 13.89
C ILE A 235 -9.90 8.94 14.29
N PRO A 236 -8.56 8.96 14.10
CA PRO A 236 -7.76 10.15 14.39
C PRO A 236 -8.26 11.39 13.63
N ILE A 237 -8.36 12.53 14.31
CA ILE A 237 -8.94 13.79 13.79
C ILE A 237 -8.43 14.16 12.39
N LEU A 238 -7.12 14.03 12.15
CA LEU A 238 -6.52 14.37 10.85
C LEU A 238 -7.04 13.48 9.73
N ASN A 239 -7.17 12.17 10.00
CA ASN A 239 -7.71 11.21 9.05
C ASN A 239 -9.21 11.40 8.85
N LEU A 240 -9.96 11.66 9.93
CA LEU A 240 -11.40 11.90 9.85
C LEU A 240 -11.72 13.13 8.99
N LYS A 241 -10.96 14.23 9.14
CA LYS A 241 -11.08 15.41 8.26
C LYS A 241 -10.85 15.07 6.79
N GLN A 242 -9.85 14.24 6.48
CA GLN A 242 -9.58 13.79 5.11
C GLN A 242 -10.72 12.92 4.57
N CYS A 243 -11.30 12.03 5.39
CA CYS A 243 -12.46 11.24 5.01
C CYS A 243 -13.65 12.12 4.62
N PHE A 244 -13.99 13.12 5.45
CA PHE A 244 -15.08 14.05 5.12
C PHE A 244 -14.80 14.85 3.87
N ALA A 245 -13.58 15.34 3.67
CA ALA A 245 -13.24 16.07 2.45
C ALA A 245 -13.54 15.27 1.19
N VAL A 246 -13.44 13.94 1.21
CA VAL A 246 -13.80 13.08 0.08
C VAL A 246 -15.29 12.76 0.04
N LEU A 247 -15.91 12.46 1.19
CA LEU A 247 -17.32 12.06 1.27
C LEU A 247 -18.30 13.22 1.07
N SER A 248 -17.92 14.45 1.39
CA SER A 248 -18.76 15.66 1.29
C SER A 248 -18.49 16.48 0.03
N LEU A 249 -17.62 16.01 -0.87
CA LEU A 249 -17.43 16.64 -2.18
C LEU A 249 -18.59 16.23 -3.11
N HIS A 250 -19.80 16.69 -2.80
CA HIS A 250 -20.92 16.99 -3.70
C HIS A 250 -22.09 17.57 -2.91
#